data_AF-A0A7N2L2X2-F1
#
_entry.id   AF-A0A7N2L2X2-F1
#
_cell.length_a   1.000
_cell.length_b   1.000
_cell.length_c   1.000
_cell.angle_alpha   90.00
_cell.angle_beta   90.00
_cell.angle_gamma   90.00
#
_symmetry.space_group_name_H-M   'P 1'
#
loop_
_entity.id
_entity.type
_entity.pdbx_description
1 polymer ?
#
loop_
_entity_poly.entity_id
_entity_poly.type
_entity_poly.pdbx_seq_one_letter_code
_entity_poly.pdbx_strand_id
1 'polypeptide(L)'
;MDQLVAEESMETPSNQNTTEQSLRPSRKGGYRTMPFIIVNESFEKVASYGLMPNMIFYLMNGYHIETATGTSILFMWSAISNALAIVGAFLSDSFLGRFWVIALGSFSSLPP
;
A
#
# COMPACT_ATOMS: atom_id res chain seq x y z
N MET A 1 25.36 -61.42 -26.40
CA MET A 1 25.97 -62.14 -25.27
C MET A 1 27.35 -61.53 -25.09
N ASP A 2 27.58 -60.48 -24.31
CA ASP A 2 26.88 -59.94 -23.16
C ASP A 2 27.20 -58.44 -23.01
N GLN A 3 26.24 -57.71 -22.42
CA GLN A 3 26.41 -56.42 -21.72
C GLN A 3 26.76 -55.16 -22.54
N LEU A 4 25.77 -54.64 -23.27
CA LEU A 4 25.45 -53.21 -23.14
C LEU A 4 24.43 -53.08 -22.02
N VAL A 5 24.95 -53.03 -20.79
CA VAL A 5 24.24 -52.42 -19.66
C VAL A 5 24.35 -50.93 -19.87
N ALA A 6 23.27 -50.31 -20.33
CA ALA A 6 23.02 -48.90 -20.17
C ALA A 6 21.52 -48.76 -20.00
N GLU A 7 21.11 -49.08 -18.78
CA GLU A 7 19.78 -48.86 -18.25
C GLU A 7 19.42 -47.37 -18.43
N GLU A 8 18.31 -47.18 -19.13
CA GLU A 8 17.27 -46.19 -18.87
C GLU A 8 17.70 -44.83 -18.31
N SER A 9 17.57 -43.84 -19.20
CA SER A 9 17.38 -42.42 -18.94
C SER A 9 16.66 -42.10 -17.63
N MET A 10 17.38 -41.51 -16.67
CA MET A 10 16.80 -40.84 -15.52
C MET A 10 17.35 -39.40 -15.42
N GLU A 11 16.41 -38.50 -15.17
CA GLU A 11 16.46 -37.06 -15.39
C GLU A 11 17.48 -36.28 -14.54
N THR A 12 18.05 -35.22 -15.12
CA THR A 12 17.95 -33.84 -14.58
C THR A 12 18.67 -32.84 -15.48
N PRO A 13 17.93 -31.86 -16.05
CA PRO A 13 18.38 -30.49 -15.92
C PRO A 13 17.35 -29.72 -15.10
N SER A 14 17.77 -29.35 -13.88
CA SER A 14 17.13 -28.31 -13.06
C SER A 14 17.19 -26.98 -13.81
N ASN A 15 16.28 -26.77 -14.74
CA ASN A 15 16.03 -25.46 -15.34
C ASN A 15 15.11 -24.68 -14.41
N GLN A 16 15.70 -24.02 -13.42
CA GLN A 16 15.00 -23.04 -12.58
C GLN A 16 14.84 -21.75 -13.39
N ASN A 17 13.88 -21.77 -14.33
CA ASN A 17 13.30 -20.57 -14.91
C ASN A 17 12.67 -19.76 -13.77
N THR A 18 13.49 -18.86 -13.25
CA THR A 18 13.08 -17.75 -12.39
C THR A 18 12.11 -16.89 -13.19
N THR A 19 10.95 -16.58 -12.60
CA THR A 19 9.94 -15.60 -13.08
C THR A 19 8.84 -16.11 -14.01
N GLU A 20 8.07 -17.11 -13.60
CA GLU A 20 6.74 -17.38 -14.17
C GLU A 20 5.68 -17.34 -13.06
N GLN A 21 5.54 -16.20 -12.38
CA GLN A 21 4.34 -15.91 -11.59
C GLN A 21 3.43 -14.91 -12.30
N SER A 22 2.45 -15.50 -12.99
CA SER A 22 1.08 -14.97 -13.13
C SER A 22 0.84 -13.91 -14.19
N LEU A 23 0.93 -14.31 -15.47
CA LEU A 23 0.12 -13.73 -16.54
C LEU A 23 -1.31 -14.31 -16.49
N ARG A 24 -2.10 -13.90 -15.50
CA ARG A 24 -3.57 -13.93 -15.61
C ARG A 24 -4.00 -12.51 -15.94
N PRO A 25 -4.71 -12.23 -17.05
CA PRO A 25 -5.38 -10.95 -17.21
C PRO A 25 -6.57 -10.95 -16.25
N SER A 26 -6.30 -10.76 -14.96
CA SER A 26 -7.30 -10.23 -14.05
C SER A 26 -7.77 -8.94 -14.70
N ARG A 27 -9.09 -8.78 -14.87
CA ARG A 27 -9.75 -7.56 -15.33
C ARG A 27 -9.48 -6.47 -14.28
N LYS A 28 -8.21 -6.03 -14.16
CA LYS A 28 -7.75 -4.95 -13.32
C LYS A 28 -8.54 -3.74 -13.79
N GLY A 29 -9.30 -3.14 -12.87
CA GLY A 29 -10.31 -2.15 -13.19
C GLY A 29 -9.75 -1.11 -14.17
N GLY A 30 -10.35 -1.06 -15.36
CA GLY A 30 -9.81 -0.36 -16.53
C GLY A 30 -9.85 1.17 -16.42
N TYR A 31 -10.11 1.85 -17.54
CA TYR A 31 -10.17 3.31 -17.67
C TYR A 31 -11.01 4.04 -16.60
N ARG A 32 -11.93 3.34 -15.94
CA ARG A 32 -12.78 3.90 -14.88
C ARG A 32 -12.09 4.01 -13.52
N THR A 33 -11.08 3.18 -13.20
CA THR A 33 -10.33 3.26 -11.92
C THR A 33 -9.23 4.32 -11.97
N MET A 34 -8.64 4.54 -13.14
CA MET A 34 -7.59 5.54 -13.34
C MET A 34 -7.93 6.95 -12.82
N PRO A 35 -9.09 7.56 -13.13
CA PRO A 35 -9.41 8.88 -12.62
C PRO A 35 -9.57 8.89 -11.09
N PHE A 36 -10.10 7.83 -10.48
CA PHE A 36 -10.21 7.77 -9.01
C PHE A 36 -8.84 7.72 -8.34
N ILE A 37 -7.89 6.96 -8.88
CA ILE A 37 -6.52 6.90 -8.36
C ILE A 37 -5.84 8.26 -8.51
N ILE A 38 -5.95 8.89 -9.69
CA ILE A 38 -5.35 10.20 -9.97
C ILE A 38 -5.92 11.27 -9.03
N VAL A 39 -7.25 11.30 -8.85
CA VAL A 39 -7.91 12.26 -7.95
C VAL A 39 -7.48 12.02 -6.51
N ASN A 40 -7.42 10.77 -6.04
CA ASN A 40 -6.96 10.45 -4.70
C ASN A 40 -5.51 10.91 -4.46
N GLU A 41 -4.60 10.55 -5.36
CA GLU A 41 -3.19 10.96 -5.32
C GLU A 41 -3.04 12.49 -5.35
N SER A 42 -3.81 13.15 -6.20
CA SER A 42 -3.80 14.61 -6.30
C SER A 42 -4.34 15.25 -5.03
N PHE A 43 -5.42 14.72 -4.46
CA PHE A 43 -6.01 15.23 -3.23
C PHE A 43 -5.06 15.08 -2.03
N GLU A 44 -4.40 13.94 -1.91
CA GLU A 44 -3.40 13.69 -0.86
C GLU A 44 -2.24 14.69 -0.97
N LYS A 45 -1.73 14.92 -2.18
CA LYS A 45 -0.67 15.91 -2.44
C LYS A 45 -1.14 17.32 -2.13
N VAL A 46 -2.32 17.72 -2.61
CA VAL A 46 -2.86 19.07 -2.36
C VAL A 46 -3.09 19.32 -0.87
N ALA A 47 -3.65 18.34 -0.15
CA ALA A 47 -3.83 18.44 1.29
C ALA A 47 -2.48 18.60 2.01
N SER A 48 -1.48 17.80 1.64
CA SER A 48 -0.14 17.87 2.22
C SER A 48 0.57 19.20 1.95
N TYR A 49 0.55 19.65 0.69
CA TYR A 49 1.18 20.91 0.27
C TYR A 49 0.44 22.16 0.77
N GLY A 50 -0.88 22.10 0.97
CA GLY A 50 -1.65 23.22 1.51
C GLY A 50 -1.58 23.33 3.03
N LEU A 51 -1.55 22.19 3.73
CA LEU A 51 -1.55 22.14 5.19
C LEU A 51 -0.17 22.47 5.78
N MET A 52 0.91 21.97 5.18
CA MET A 52 2.28 22.17 5.69
C MET A 52 2.69 23.66 5.83
N PRO A 53 2.54 24.53 4.81
CA PRO A 53 2.88 25.95 4.91
C PRO A 53 1.93 26.72 5.85
N ASN A 54 0.66 26.33 5.92
CA ASN A 54 -0.30 26.96 6.83
C ASN A 54 0.08 26.68 8.29
N MET A 55 0.39 25.42 8.61
CA MET A 55 0.81 25.02 9.94
C MET A 55 2.09 25.74 10.37
N ILE A 56 3.16 25.72 9.56
CA ILE A 56 4.41 26.40 9.93
C ILE A 56 4.22 27.91 10.09
N PHE A 57 3.42 28.54 9.23
CA PHE A 57 3.12 29.97 9.32
C PHE A 57 2.34 30.29 10.61
N TYR A 58 1.35 29.48 10.97
CA TYR A 58 0.58 29.64 12.20
C TYR A 58 1.46 29.46 13.45
N LEU A 59 2.33 28.47 13.46
CA LEU A 59 3.26 28.21 14.57
C LEU A 59 4.27 29.35 14.75
N MET A 60 4.83 29.86 13.66
CA MET A 60 5.84 30.93 13.71
C MET A 60 5.22 32.30 14.00
N ASN A 61 4.12 32.65 13.35
CA ASN A 61 3.55 34.01 13.39
C ASN A 61 2.42 34.17 14.41
N GLY A 62 1.57 33.16 14.59
CA GLY A 62 0.45 33.21 15.53
C GLY A 62 0.87 32.84 16.95
N TYR A 63 1.66 31.77 17.08
CA TYR A 63 2.02 31.20 18.37
C TYR A 63 3.43 31.62 18.87
N HIS A 64 4.19 32.39 18.06
CA HIS A 64 5.55 32.85 18.37
C HIS A 64 6.47 31.72 18.88
N ILE A 65 6.28 30.52 18.36
CA ILE A 65 7.04 29.33 18.75
C ILE A 65 8.48 29.48 18.23
N GLU A 66 9.47 29.18 19.08
CA GLU A 66 10.86 29.16 18.68
C GLU A 66 11.07 28.16 17.53
N THR A 67 11.93 28.52 16.57
CA THR A 67 12.20 27.71 15.37
C THR A 67 12.60 26.26 15.71
N ALA A 68 13.25 26.05 16.87
CA ALA A 68 13.58 24.74 17.41
C ALA A 68 12.33 23.88 17.67
N THR A 69 11.34 24.42 18.37
CA THR A 69 10.08 23.71 18.70
C THR A 69 9.19 23.54 17.46
N GLY A 70 9.16 24.52 16.55
CA GLY A 70 8.43 24.39 15.28
C GLY A 70 8.96 23.23 14.42
N THR A 71 10.28 23.03 14.42
CA THR A 71 10.94 21.92 13.73
C THR A 71 10.56 20.56 14.35
N SER A 72 10.44 20.47 15.67
CA SER A 72 9.98 19.25 16.34
C SER A 72 8.56 18.85 15.91
N ILE A 73 7.68 19.83 15.71
CA ILE A 73 6.30 19.59 15.24
C ILE A 73 6.29 19.13 13.78
N LEU A 74 7.12 19.71 12.92
CA LEU A 74 7.31 19.22 11.56
C LEU A 74 7.87 17.79 11.52
N PHE A 75 8.81 17.47 12.41
CA PHE A 75 9.35 16.13 12.54
C PHE A 75 8.28 15.13 12.99
N MET A 76 7.45 15.51 13.98
CA MET A 76 6.31 14.71 14.43
C MET A 76 5.28 14.52 13.31
N TRP A 77 4.99 15.57 12.53
CA TRP A 77 4.10 15.47 11.36
C TRP A 77 4.61 14.48 10.32
N SER A 78 5.91 14.54 10.01
CA SER A 78 6.57 13.58 9.11
C SER A 78 6.51 12.15 9.67
N ALA A 79 6.79 11.98 10.97
CA ALA A 79 6.71 10.68 11.63
C ALA A 79 5.28 10.09 11.60
N ILE A 80 4.26 10.92 11.87
CA ILE A 80 2.84 10.54 11.78
C ILE A 80 2.50 10.14 10.35
N SER A 81 2.94 10.89 9.34
CA SER A 81 2.65 10.58 7.93
C SER A 81 3.21 9.21 7.51
N ASN A 82 4.44 8.90 7.93
CA ASN A 82 5.06 7.59 7.70
C ASN A 82 4.36 6.47 8.48
N ALA A 83 4.03 6.70 9.75
CA ALA A 83 3.30 5.72 10.57
C ALA A 83 1.91 5.44 9.99
N LEU A 84 1.21 6.48 9.54
CA LEU A 84 -0.10 6.37 8.90
C LEU A 84 -0.03 5.62 7.58
N ALA A 85 1.05 5.77 6.80
CA ALA A 85 1.27 4.98 5.59
C ALA A 85 1.44 3.48 5.91
N ILE A 86 2.18 3.13 6.96
CA ILE A 86 2.35 1.74 7.43
C ILE A 86 1.01 1.17 7.90
N VAL A 87 0.28 1.92 8.74
CA VAL A 87 -1.04 1.53 9.23
C VAL A 87 -2.03 1.41 8.06
N GLY A 88 -2.00 2.33 7.11
CA GLY A 88 -2.81 2.32 5.90
C GLY A 88 -2.51 1.13 4.99
N ALA A 89 -1.25 0.73 4.86
CA ALA A 89 -0.85 -0.48 4.14
C ALA A 89 -1.40 -1.75 4.83
N PHE A 90 -1.29 -1.83 6.16
CA PHE A 90 -1.85 -2.94 6.95
C PHE A 90 -3.38 -3.00 6.85
N LEU A 91 -4.01 -1.83 6.90
CA LEU A 91 -5.46 -1.69 6.76
C LEU A 91 -5.90 -2.11 5.35
N SER A 92 -5.19 -1.69 4.32
CA SER A 92 -5.43 -2.09 2.92
C SER A 92 -5.33 -3.60 2.73
N ASP A 93 -4.28 -4.23 3.27
CA ASP A 93 -4.08 -5.69 3.22
C ASP A 93 -5.24 -6.44 3.91
N SER A 94 -5.75 -5.89 5.02
CA SER A 94 -6.92 -6.43 5.73
C SER A 94 -8.26 -6.15 5.01
N PHE A 95 -8.37 -5.03 4.31
CA PHE A 95 -9.61 -4.54 3.68
C PHE A 95 -9.92 -5.19 2.33
N LEU A 96 -8.92 -5.63 1.56
CA LEU A 96 -9.10 -6.17 0.20
C LEU A 96 -9.88 -7.50 0.11
N GLY A 97 -10.31 -8.10 1.23
CA GLY A 97 -11.20 -9.27 1.16
C GLY A 97 -11.89 -9.71 2.45
N ARG A 98 -11.27 -9.51 3.63
CA ARG A 98 -11.87 -9.94 4.90
C ARG A 98 -12.71 -8.87 5.58
N PHE A 99 -12.25 -7.62 5.61
CA PHE A 99 -13.01 -6.55 6.27
C PHE A 99 -14.39 -6.33 5.64
N TRP A 100 -14.50 -6.33 4.31
CA TRP A 100 -15.78 -6.13 3.63
C TRP A 100 -16.81 -7.21 4.00
N VAL A 101 -16.39 -8.48 4.08
CA VAL A 101 -17.28 -9.59 4.48
C VAL A 101 -17.68 -9.46 5.95
N ILE A 102 -16.74 -9.09 6.83
CA ILE A 102 -17.01 -8.87 8.26
C ILE A 102 -17.92 -7.66 8.47
N ALA A 103 -17.73 -6.58 7.71
CA ALA A 103 -18.54 -5.36 7.77
C ALA A 103 -19.96 -5.61 7.26
N LEU A 104 -20.11 -6.31 6.13
CA LEU A 104 -21.43 -6.73 5.62
C LEU A 104 -22.11 -7.73 6.56
N GLY A 105 -21.38 -8.70 7.10
CA GLY A 105 -21.90 -9.64 8.09
C GLY A 105 -22.34 -8.94 9.38
N SER A 106 -21.53 -8.01 9.89
CA SER A 106 -21.86 -7.21 11.07
C SER A 106 -23.06 -6.29 10.84
N PHE A 107 -23.10 -5.58 9.71
CA PHE A 107 -24.21 -4.69 9.37
C PHE A 107 -25.52 -5.48 9.16
N SER A 108 -25.44 -6.64 8.51
CA SER A 108 -26.61 -7.49 8.27
C SER A 108 -27.06 -8.26 9.51
N SER A 109 -26.20 -8.41 10.53
CA SER A 109 -26.51 -9.08 11.79
C SER A 109 -27.03 -8.14 12.88
N LEU A 110 -26.99 -6.82 12.69
CA LEU A 110 -27.65 -5.86 13.58
C LEU A 110 -29.16 -5.89 13.24
N PRO A 111 -30.03 -6.51 14.04
CA PRO A 111 -31.46 -6.50 13.75
C PRO A 111 -32.01 -5.07 13.93
N PRO A 112 -33.11 -4.72 13.25
CA PRO A 112 -33.87 -3.50 13.56
C PRO A 112 -34.45 -3.51 14.98
#